data_AF-A0A961SHB5-F1
#
_entry.id   AF-A0A961SHB5-F1
#
_cell.length_a   1.000
_cell.length_b   1.000
_cell.length_c   1.000
_cell.angle_alpha   90.00
_cell.angle_beta   90.00
_cell.angle_gamma   90.00
#
_symmetry.space_group_name_H-M   'P 1'
#
loop_
_entity.id
_entity.type
_entity.pdbx_description
1 polymer ?
#
loop_
_entity_poly.entity_id
_entity_poly.type
_entity_poly.pdbx_seq_one_letter_code
_entity_poly.pdbx_strand_id
1 'polypeptide(L)'
;DNAVSLYSNSMRPFHNQYKSNLKTLGLYYIQYRSLMQHWHDMFPGAILDVYYEDMVVNTELVARKMIDYLGLEWEDGVMDREGSQRSVKTLSAWQVRQPVYTSSSGRWRHYESQLQPLIDVIGAQVAEYDRMLEALSGETGE
;
A
#
# COMPACT_ATOMS: atom_id res chain seq x y z
N ASP A 1 3.06 -7.08 0.65
CA ASP A 1 4.31 -6.41 1.14
C ASP A 1 4.21 -5.62 2.45
N ASN A 2 3.09 -4.94 2.74
CA ASN A 2 2.93 -4.12 3.96
C ASN A 2 3.24 -4.87 5.26
N ALA A 3 2.77 -6.12 5.39
CA ALA A 3 3.03 -6.93 6.59
C ALA A 3 4.52 -7.23 6.79
N VAL A 4 5.27 -7.49 5.70
CA VAL A 4 6.72 -7.69 5.74
C VAL A 4 7.41 -6.41 6.22
N SER A 5 7.03 -5.26 5.65
CA SER A 5 7.57 -3.96 6.06
C SER A 5 7.30 -3.66 7.54
N LEU A 6 6.09 -3.92 8.04
CA LEU A 6 5.73 -3.74 9.44
C LEU A 6 6.53 -4.66 10.37
N TYR A 7 6.68 -5.92 9.98
CA TYR A 7 7.41 -6.92 10.75
C TYR A 7 8.91 -6.57 10.82
N SER A 8 9.52 -6.21 9.69
CA SER A 8 10.97 -6.01 9.57
C SER A 8 11.50 -4.66 10.05
N ASN A 9 10.68 -3.60 10.04
CA ASN A 9 11.15 -2.27 10.42
C ASN A 9 11.12 -2.03 11.94
N SER A 10 12.16 -1.43 12.49
CA SER A 10 12.16 -0.95 13.88
C SER A 10 11.21 0.25 14.03
N MET A 11 10.11 0.06 14.76
CA MET A 11 9.12 1.10 15.05
C MET A 11 9.09 1.42 16.55
N ARG A 12 8.32 2.44 16.94
CA ARG A 12 8.13 2.77 18.37
C ARG A 12 7.60 1.56 19.16
N PRO A 13 7.94 1.42 20.46
CA PRO A 13 7.63 0.22 21.24
C PRO A 13 6.17 -0.22 21.25
N PHE A 14 5.21 0.72 21.22
CA PHE A 14 3.78 0.39 21.22
C PHE A 14 3.36 -0.43 19.99
N HIS A 15 4.04 -0.29 18.85
CA HIS A 15 3.73 -1.07 17.66
C HIS A 15 4.10 -2.57 17.80
N ASN A 16 4.93 -2.92 18.78
CA ASN A 16 5.30 -4.32 19.03
C ASN A 16 4.10 -5.16 19.44
N GLN A 17 3.04 -4.54 19.98
CA GLN A 17 1.80 -5.20 20.39
C GLN A 17 1.11 -5.94 19.24
N TYR A 18 1.27 -5.46 18.00
CA TYR A 18 0.61 -6.04 16.83
C TYR A 18 1.58 -6.52 15.74
N LYS A 19 2.79 -5.94 15.65
CA LYS A 19 3.70 -6.21 14.52
C LYS A 19 4.71 -7.34 14.75
N SER A 20 4.95 -7.74 16.00
CA SER A 20 6.07 -8.62 16.36
C SER A 20 5.73 -10.12 16.33
N ASN A 21 4.46 -10.45 16.14
CA ASN A 21 3.97 -11.81 15.95
C ASN A 21 3.14 -11.87 14.66
N LEU A 22 3.50 -12.78 13.75
CA LEU A 22 2.90 -12.88 12.42
C LEU A 22 1.40 -13.23 12.45
N LYS A 23 0.98 -14.09 13.38
CA LYS A 23 -0.44 -14.43 13.55
C LYS A 23 -1.23 -13.22 14.07
N THR A 24 -0.70 -12.54 15.09
CA THR A 24 -1.32 -11.30 15.60
C THR A 24 -1.41 -10.25 14.51
N LEU A 25 -0.35 -10.05 13.74
CA LEU A 25 -0.33 -9.12 12.62
C LEU A 25 -1.43 -9.43 11.60
N GLY A 26 -1.64 -10.71 11.27
CA GLY A 26 -2.73 -11.16 10.40
C GLY A 26 -4.11 -10.83 10.95
N LEU A 27 -4.33 -11.08 12.25
CA LEU A 27 -5.60 -10.76 12.91
C LEU A 27 -5.88 -9.25 12.91
N TYR A 28 -4.86 -8.42 13.15
CA TYR A 28 -4.97 -6.97 13.04
C TYR A 28 -5.30 -6.52 11.62
N TYR A 29 -4.70 -7.16 10.61
CA TYR A 29 -5.01 -6.88 9.21
C TYR A 29 -6.47 -7.21 8.84
N ILE A 30 -7.00 -8.35 9.32
CA ILE A 30 -8.43 -8.69 9.13
C ILE A 30 -9.33 -7.65 9.79
N GLN A 31 -9.03 -7.24 11.02
CA GLN A 31 -9.80 -6.21 11.70
C GLN A 31 -9.75 -4.87 10.95
N TYR A 32 -8.60 -4.48 10.43
CA TYR A 32 -8.47 -3.32 9.56
C TYR A 32 -9.37 -3.43 8.32
N ARG A 33 -9.38 -4.58 7.62
CA ARG A 33 -10.24 -4.79 6.44
C ARG A 33 -11.72 -4.70 6.80
N SER A 34 -12.13 -5.32 7.91
CA SER A 34 -13.52 -5.23 8.39
C SER A 34 -13.91 -3.80 8.74
N LEU A 35 -13.00 -3.03 9.33
CA LEU A 35 -13.23 -1.63 9.66
C LEU A 35 -13.35 -0.77 8.40
N MET A 36 -12.48 -0.96 7.42
CA MET A 36 -12.57 -0.25 6.14
C MET A 36 -13.88 -0.58 5.40
N GLN A 37 -14.30 -1.85 5.39
CA GLN A 37 -15.58 -2.23 4.80
C GLN A 37 -16.74 -1.51 5.48
N HIS A 38 -16.75 -1.48 6.81
CA HIS A 38 -17.77 -0.75 7.57
C HIS A 38 -17.82 0.73 7.20
N TRP A 39 -16.67 1.38 7.02
CA TRP A 39 -16.64 2.79 6.62
C TRP A 39 -17.12 3.02 5.19
N HIS A 40 -16.82 2.12 4.26
CA HIS A 40 -17.36 2.15 2.89
C HIS A 40 -18.88 2.00 2.88
N ASP A 41 -19.42 1.10 3.72
CA ASP A 41 -20.86 0.88 3.84
C ASP A 41 -21.55 2.11 4.47
N MET A 42 -20.91 2.75 5.45
CA MET A 42 -21.45 3.93 6.14
C MET A 42 -21.38 5.20 5.31
N PHE A 43 -20.33 5.36 4.50
CA PHE A 43 -20.11 6.54 3.67
C PHE A 43 -19.83 6.18 2.21
N PRO A 44 -20.85 5.68 1.47
CA PRO A 44 -20.67 5.27 0.09
C PRO A 44 -20.11 6.41 -0.77
N GLY A 45 -19.00 6.14 -1.47
CA GLY A 45 -18.34 7.11 -2.35
C GLY A 45 -17.58 8.23 -1.63
N ALA A 46 -17.50 8.21 -0.30
CA ALA A 46 -16.74 9.20 0.49
C ALA A 46 -15.32 8.74 0.84
N ILE A 47 -14.96 7.49 0.50
CA ILE A 47 -13.60 6.96 0.67
C ILE A 47 -13.08 6.49 -0.69
N LEU A 48 -11.94 7.03 -1.10
CA LEU A 48 -11.19 6.57 -2.27
C LEU A 48 -10.03 5.67 -1.81
N ASP A 49 -10.09 4.39 -2.21
CA ASP A 49 -8.95 3.49 -2.06
C ASP A 49 -7.93 3.73 -3.17
N VAL A 50 -6.66 3.89 -2.77
CA VAL A 50 -5.53 4.08 -3.67
C VAL A 50 -4.48 3.02 -3.37
N TYR A 51 -4.23 2.14 -4.33
CA TYR A 51 -3.22 1.11 -4.22
C TYR A 51 -1.86 1.66 -4.63
N TYR A 52 -0.83 1.26 -3.87
CA TYR A 52 0.53 1.74 -4.12
C TYR A 52 1.04 1.25 -5.48
N GLU A 53 0.69 0.03 -5.84
CA GLU A 53 1.08 -0.62 -7.08
C GLU A 53 0.56 0.15 -8.31
N ASP A 54 -0.71 0.56 -8.31
CA ASP A 54 -1.30 1.39 -9.37
C ASP A 54 -0.58 2.74 -9.49
N MET A 55 -0.32 3.39 -8.35
CA MET A 55 0.44 4.64 -8.29
C MET A 55 1.84 4.50 -8.87
N VAL A 56 2.46 3.32 -8.69
CA VAL A 56 3.81 3.06 -9.17
C VAL A 56 3.83 2.85 -10.68
N VAL A 57 2.86 2.13 -11.21
CA VAL A 57 2.77 1.83 -12.65
C VAL A 57 2.32 3.07 -13.43
N ASN A 58 1.29 3.78 -12.96
CA ASN A 58 0.64 4.87 -13.69
C ASN A 58 0.38 6.09 -12.78
N THR A 59 1.45 6.73 -12.30
CA THR A 59 1.34 7.86 -11.34
C THR A 59 0.38 8.96 -11.79
N GLU A 60 0.48 9.43 -13.03
CA GLU A 60 -0.35 10.55 -13.51
C GLU A 60 -1.84 10.18 -13.53
N LEU A 61 -2.17 8.98 -14.03
CA LEU A 61 -3.54 8.49 -14.09
C LEU A 61 -4.17 8.46 -12.69
N VAL A 62 -3.47 7.89 -11.72
CA VAL A 62 -3.98 7.79 -10.35
C VAL A 62 -4.01 9.16 -9.67
N ALA A 63 -3.03 10.04 -9.91
CA ALA A 63 -3.05 11.41 -9.43
C ALA A 63 -4.27 12.19 -9.96
N ARG A 64 -4.58 12.07 -11.26
CA ARG A 64 -5.77 12.66 -11.88
C ARG A 64 -7.05 12.14 -11.23
N LYS A 65 -7.15 10.82 -11.01
CA LYS A 65 -8.28 10.21 -10.29
C LYS A 65 -8.45 10.78 -8.88
N MET A 66 -7.36 10.98 -8.15
CA MET A 66 -7.40 11.56 -6.80
C MET A 66 -7.85 13.03 -6.82
N ILE A 67 -7.34 13.82 -7.75
CA ILE A 67 -7.70 15.24 -7.90
C ILE A 67 -9.18 15.39 -8.28
N ASP A 68 -9.64 14.62 -9.26
CA ASP A 68 -11.04 14.58 -9.68
C ASP A 68 -11.96 14.14 -8.53
N TYR A 69 -11.58 13.10 -7.80
CA TYR A 69 -12.32 12.63 -6.63
C TYR A 69 -12.45 13.70 -5.54
N LEU A 70 -11.43 14.55 -5.35
CA LEU A 70 -11.47 15.67 -4.42
C LEU A 70 -12.27 16.88 -4.95
N GLY A 71 -12.75 16.83 -6.20
CA GLY A 71 -13.45 17.93 -6.87
C GLY A 71 -12.54 19.11 -7.17
N LEU A 72 -11.24 18.87 -7.35
CA LEU A 72 -10.23 19.89 -7.62
C LEU A 72 -9.89 19.94 -9.12
N GLU A 73 -9.47 21.12 -9.60
CA GLU A 73 -8.95 21.27 -10.95
C GLU A 73 -7.51 20.73 -11.05
N TRP A 74 -7.16 20.20 -12.22
CA TRP A 74 -5.80 19.72 -12.47
C TRP A 74 -4.83 20.87 -12.67
N GLU A 75 -3.67 20.79 -12.02
CA GLU A 75 -2.54 21.69 -12.22
C GLU A 75 -1.31 20.89 -12.66
N ASP A 76 -0.59 21.36 -13.69
CA ASP A 76 0.59 20.64 -14.21
C ASP A 76 1.71 20.48 -13.16
N GLY A 77 1.75 21.38 -12.18
CA GLY A 77 2.67 21.31 -11.05
C GLY A 77 2.46 20.09 -10.13
N VAL A 78 1.32 19.37 -10.22
CA VAL A 78 1.06 18.14 -9.45
C VAL A 78 2.10 17.06 -9.74
N MET A 79 2.68 17.06 -10.94
CA MET A 79 3.70 16.09 -11.36
C MET A 79 5.14 16.58 -11.12
N ASP A 80 5.33 17.84 -10.72
CA ASP A 80 6.65 18.41 -10.44
C ASP A 80 7.17 17.93 -9.09
N ARG A 81 8.02 16.89 -9.14
CA ARG A 81 8.70 16.33 -7.96
C ARG A 81 9.97 17.09 -7.58
N GLU A 82 10.61 17.76 -8.54
CA GLU A 82 11.89 18.44 -8.34
C GLU A 82 11.70 19.76 -7.56
N GLY A 83 10.57 20.45 -7.74
CA GLY A 83 10.22 21.67 -7.00
C GLY A 83 9.82 21.45 -5.53
N SER A 84 9.51 20.22 -5.12
CA SER A 84 9.01 19.91 -3.77
C SER A 84 10.15 19.80 -2.73
N GLN A 85 10.56 20.92 -2.12
CA GLN A 85 11.59 20.95 -1.06
C GLN A 85 11.10 20.60 0.37
N ARG A 86 9.95 19.94 0.52
CA ARG A 86 9.41 19.64 1.87
C ARG A 86 10.22 18.54 2.58
N SER A 87 10.63 18.83 3.81
CA SER A 87 11.24 17.86 4.72
C SER A 87 10.22 16.79 5.12
N VAL A 88 10.37 15.57 4.59
CA VAL A 88 9.61 14.39 5.05
C VAL A 88 10.37 13.77 6.22
N LYS A 89 9.76 13.73 7.41
CA LYS A 89 10.32 13.11 8.63
C LYS A 89 9.56 11.84 9.00
N THR A 90 9.51 10.89 8.07
CA THR A 90 8.89 9.57 8.26
C THR A 90 9.93 8.46 8.04
N LEU A 91 9.64 7.23 8.48
CA LEU A 91 10.49 6.06 8.18
C LEU A 91 10.62 5.80 6.66
N SER A 92 9.66 6.28 5.87
CA SER A 92 9.68 6.24 4.41
C SER A 92 10.38 7.45 3.77
N ALA A 93 10.96 8.39 4.52
CA ALA A 93 11.51 9.63 3.98
C ALA A 93 12.56 9.42 2.87
N TRP A 94 13.39 8.38 2.99
CA TRP A 94 14.35 8.01 1.95
C TRP A 94 13.65 7.39 0.73
N GLN A 95 12.60 6.58 0.94
CA GLN A 95 11.82 5.95 -0.13
C GLN A 95 11.03 6.98 -0.96
N VAL A 96 10.47 8.00 -0.30
CA VAL A 96 9.71 9.08 -0.94
C VAL A 96 10.60 9.95 -1.85
N ARG A 97 11.93 9.92 -1.65
CA ARG A 97 12.91 10.68 -2.46
C ARG A 97 13.45 9.91 -3.66
N GLN A 98 13.10 8.64 -3.80
CA GLN A 98 13.50 7.86 -4.97
C GLN A 98 12.47 8.00 -6.09
N PRO A 99 12.86 7.81 -7.36
CA PRO A 99 11.91 7.59 -8.44
C PRO A 99 10.94 6.48 -8.05
N VAL A 100 9.71 6.59 -8.51
CA VAL A 100 8.70 5.55 -8.34
C VAL A 100 9.27 4.20 -8.81
N TYR A 101 9.41 3.22 -7.91
CA TYR A 101 10.05 1.93 -8.19
C TYR A 101 9.12 0.77 -7.86
N THR A 102 9.09 -0.24 -8.74
CA THR A 102 8.27 -1.46 -8.61
C THR A 102 8.92 -2.53 -7.73
N SER A 103 10.19 -2.36 -7.35
CA SER A 103 10.99 -3.39 -6.65
C SER A 103 10.50 -3.77 -5.25
N SER A 104 9.57 -3.00 -4.68
CA SER A 104 8.92 -3.32 -3.39
C SER A 104 7.70 -4.24 -3.54
N SER A 105 7.09 -4.31 -4.72
CA SER A 105 5.90 -5.12 -4.95
C SER A 105 6.28 -6.60 -5.12
N GLY A 106 5.61 -7.49 -4.39
CA GLY A 106 5.92 -8.93 -4.43
C GLY A 106 7.18 -9.35 -3.67
N ARG A 107 7.86 -8.42 -2.97
CA ARG A 107 9.06 -8.73 -2.15
C ARG A 107 8.79 -9.77 -1.07
N TRP A 108 7.56 -9.86 -0.58
CA TRP A 108 7.14 -10.82 0.43
C TRP A 108 7.40 -12.28 0.01
N ARG A 109 7.44 -12.58 -1.30
CA ARG A 109 7.72 -13.93 -1.83
C ARG A 109 9.08 -14.46 -1.39
N HIS A 110 10.08 -13.60 -1.20
CA HIS A 110 11.38 -14.00 -0.67
C HIS A 110 11.34 -14.52 0.77
N TYR A 111 10.27 -14.21 1.50
CA TYR A 111 10.06 -14.56 2.90
C TYR A 111 8.85 -15.49 3.08
N GLU A 112 8.30 -16.04 2.00
CA GLU A 112 7.05 -16.81 2.01
C GLU A 112 7.07 -17.92 3.07
N SER A 113 8.17 -18.68 3.14
CA SER A 113 8.31 -19.76 4.12
C SER A 113 8.24 -19.29 5.58
N GLN A 114 8.76 -18.10 5.86
CA GLN A 114 8.75 -17.49 7.19
C GLN A 114 7.42 -16.82 7.50
N LEU A 115 6.66 -16.42 6.47
CA LEU A 115 5.37 -15.76 6.59
C LEU A 115 4.20 -16.72 6.73
N GLN A 116 4.42 -18.04 6.71
CA GLN A 116 3.34 -19.03 6.80
C GLN A 116 2.33 -18.75 7.93
N PRO A 117 2.74 -18.40 9.18
CA PRO A 117 1.77 -18.11 10.25
C PRO A 117 0.88 -16.89 9.99
N LEU A 118 1.32 -15.95 9.14
CA LEU A 118 0.52 -14.83 8.65
C LEU A 118 -0.38 -15.28 7.51
N ILE A 119 0.17 -16.00 6.53
CA ILE A 119 -0.56 -16.49 5.35
C ILE A 119 -1.73 -17.39 5.77
N ASP A 120 -1.55 -18.23 6.78
CA ASP A 120 -2.62 -19.06 7.34
C ASP A 120 -3.81 -18.25 7.87
N VAL A 121 -3.58 -16.99 8.26
CA VAL A 121 -4.62 -16.08 8.74
C VAL A 121 -5.25 -15.29 7.59
N ILE A 122 -4.46 -14.79 6.63
CA ILE A 122 -4.90 -13.83 5.60
C ILE A 122 -4.89 -14.39 4.17
N GLY A 123 -4.92 -15.72 4.01
CA GLY A 123 -4.69 -16.39 2.73
C GLY A 123 -5.62 -15.94 1.60
N ALA A 124 -6.87 -15.63 1.90
CA ALA A 124 -7.81 -15.08 0.91
C ALA A 124 -7.32 -13.76 0.31
N GLN A 125 -6.75 -12.89 1.14
CA GLN A 125 -6.21 -11.60 0.72
C GLN A 125 -4.86 -11.72 0.01
N VAL A 126 -4.07 -12.76 0.32
CA VAL A 126 -2.86 -13.07 -0.46
C VAL A 126 -3.23 -13.43 -1.90
N ALA A 127 -4.25 -14.28 -2.08
CA ALA A 127 -4.72 -14.65 -3.42
C ALA A 127 -5.35 -13.46 -4.18
N GLU A 128 -6.06 -12.58 -3.49
CA GLU A 128 -6.58 -11.32 -4.05
C GLU A 128 -5.44 -10.42 -4.55
N TYR A 129 -4.41 -10.23 -3.72
CA TYR A 129 -3.24 -9.43 -4.04
C TYR A 129 -2.44 -10.00 -5.21
N ASP A 130 -2.29 -11.31 -5.29
CA ASP A 130 -1.58 -11.96 -6.41
C ASP A 130 -2.30 -11.73 -7.75
N ARG A 131 -3.63 -11.87 -7.79
CA ARG A 131 -4.41 -11.56 -9.00
C ARG A 131 -4.27 -10.10 -9.42
N MET A 132 -4.22 -9.18 -8.46
CA MET A 132 -4.01 -7.76 -8.73
C MET A 132 -2.63 -7.51 -9.37
N LEU A 133 -1.57 -8.12 -8.82
CA LEU A 133 -0.22 -8.00 -9.38
C LEU A 133 -0.12 -8.59 -10.80
N GLU A 134 -0.79 -9.71 -11.05
CA GLU A 134 -0.86 -10.32 -12.38
C GLU A 134 -1.56 -9.41 -13.40
N ALA A 135 -2.70 -8.82 -13.02
CA ALA A 135 -3.42 -7.86 -13.87
C ALA A 135 -2.55 -6.65 -14.24
N LEU A 136 -1.87 -6.05 -13.25
CA LEU A 136 -0.98 -4.91 -13.46
C LEU A 136 0.22 -5.23 -14.37
N SER A 137 0.75 -6.46 -14.27
CA SER A 137 1.86 -6.91 -15.10
C SER A 137 1.43 -7.22 -16.54
N GLY A 138 0.17 -7.63 -16.75
CA GLY A 138 -0.42 -7.85 -18.07
C GLY A 138 -0.70 -6.55 -18.82
N GLU A 139 -1.11 -5.50 -18.12
CA GLU A 139 -1.40 -4.18 -18.70
C GLU A 139 -0.15 -3.40 -19.12
N THR A 140 1.04 -3.75 -18.60
CA THR A 140 2.33 -3.14 -19.00
C THR A 140 2.95 -3.78 -20.24
N GLY A 141 2.28 -4.76 -20.86
CA GLY A 141 2.79 -5.57 -21.96
C GLY A 141 2.24 -5.27 -23.37
N GLU A 142 1.41 -4.22 -23.55
CA GLU A 142 0.97 -3.69 -24.86
C GLU A 142 1.54 -2.30 -25.13
#